data_AF-A0A538NJZ5-F1
#
_entry.id   AF-A0A538NJZ5-F1
#
_cell.length_a   1.000
_cell.length_b   1.000
_cell.length_c   1.000
_cell.angle_alpha   90.00
_cell.angle_beta   90.00
_cell.angle_gamma   90.00
#
_symmetry.space_group_name_H-M   'P 1'
#
loop_
_entity.id
_entity.type
_entity.pdbx_description
1 polymer ?
#
loop_
_entity_poly.entity_id
_entity_poly.type
_entity_poly.pdbx_seq_one_letter_code
_entity_poly.pdbx_strand_id
1 'polypeptide(L)'
;MKTYARNKAELAKLLGISRSGLQRFYELPNHPEPKADGRLEVKGWGRFISSNATRVTTGTSVIPLGLKDKTRVSLMELQIQREAVRLDKERGDSLNEMHTILKSRIETFRNRLEKLLRYELPPVLEQRGAREIEKICVDRLRKIWDEWCREAGDRVRDRVRDRRSATA
;
A
#
# COMPACT_ATOMS: atom_id res chain seq x y z
N MET A 1 19.54 -4.59 -25.46
CA MET A 1 18.39 -4.79 -26.36
C MET A 1 18.84 -4.44 -27.78
N LYS A 2 18.60 -5.29 -28.78
CA LYS A 2 19.03 -4.99 -30.17
C LYS A 2 18.31 -3.73 -30.67
N THR A 3 19.05 -2.81 -31.28
CA THR A 3 18.51 -1.52 -31.77
C THR A 3 17.76 -1.68 -33.10
N TYR A 4 18.14 -2.68 -33.91
CA TYR A 4 17.58 -2.92 -35.25
C TYR A 4 17.20 -4.39 -35.45
N ALA A 5 16.13 -4.62 -36.21
CA ALA A 5 15.69 -5.93 -36.67
C ALA A 5 15.96 -6.09 -38.18
N ARG A 6 16.32 -7.30 -38.61
CA ARG A 6 16.63 -7.61 -40.02
C ARG A 6 15.40 -7.89 -40.87
N ASN A 7 14.31 -8.33 -40.25
CA ASN A 7 13.06 -8.64 -40.93
C ASN A 7 11.87 -8.47 -39.97
N LYS A 8 10.65 -8.49 -40.52
CA LYS A 8 9.40 -8.34 -39.76
C LYS A 8 9.24 -9.40 -38.66
N ALA A 9 9.73 -10.61 -38.87
CA ALA A 9 9.65 -11.70 -37.88
C ALA A 9 10.54 -11.45 -36.65
N GLU A 10 11.78 -10.99 -36.88
CA GLU A 10 12.70 -10.60 -35.80
C GLU A 10 12.18 -9.38 -35.07
N LEU A 11 11.58 -8.42 -35.79
CA LEU A 11 10.96 -7.23 -35.18
C LEU A 11 9.81 -7.63 -34.24
N ALA A 12 8.89 -8.48 -34.69
CA ALA A 12 7.78 -8.97 -33.87
C ALA A 12 8.27 -9.68 -32.60
N LYS A 13 9.32 -10.52 -32.73
CA LYS A 13 9.94 -11.20 -31.59
C LYS A 13 10.58 -10.22 -30.61
N LEU A 14 11.30 -9.21 -31.09
CA LEU A 14 11.95 -8.20 -30.25
C LEU A 14 10.96 -7.26 -29.56
N LEU A 15 9.79 -7.03 -30.15
CA LEU A 15 8.71 -6.23 -29.58
C LEU A 15 7.75 -7.04 -28.70
N GLY A 16 7.87 -8.37 -28.65
CA GLY A 16 7.00 -9.23 -27.85
C GLY A 16 5.57 -9.34 -28.37
N ILE A 17 5.35 -9.15 -29.67
CA ILE A 17 4.01 -9.22 -30.30
C ILE A 17 3.94 -10.31 -31.36
N SER A 18 2.73 -10.74 -31.71
CA SER A 18 2.52 -11.69 -32.82
C SER A 18 2.83 -11.04 -34.17
N ARG A 19 3.22 -11.86 -35.16
CA ARG A 19 3.46 -11.39 -36.53
C ARG A 19 2.21 -10.79 -37.18
N SER A 20 1.04 -11.37 -36.90
CA SER A 20 -0.25 -10.85 -37.36
C SER A 20 -0.61 -9.52 -36.69
N GLY A 21 -0.28 -9.35 -35.41
CA GLY A 21 -0.41 -8.07 -34.71
C GLY A 21 0.47 -6.99 -35.34
N LEU A 22 1.73 -7.31 -35.64
CA LEU A 22 2.64 -6.40 -36.33
C LEU A 22 2.12 -5.98 -37.72
N GLN A 23 1.53 -6.91 -38.48
CA GLN A 23 0.98 -6.61 -39.81
C GLN A 23 -0.12 -5.52 -39.77
N ARG A 24 -0.98 -5.52 -38.74
CA ARG A 24 -2.00 -4.48 -38.57
C ARG A 24 -1.41 -3.09 -38.37
N PHE A 25 -0.25 -2.98 -37.72
CA PHE A 25 0.44 -1.71 -37.56
C PHE A 25 1.12 -1.23 -38.85
N TYR A 26 1.46 -2.12 -39.77
CA TYR A 26 1.94 -1.74 -41.11
C TYR A 26 0.83 -1.13 -41.99
N GLU A 27 -0.43 -1.49 -41.73
CA GLU A 27 -1.59 -0.94 -42.45
C GLU A 27 -1.96 0.47 -41.98
N LEU A 28 -1.41 0.93 -40.86
CA LEU A 28 -1.62 2.28 -40.36
C LEU A 28 -0.74 3.30 -41.11
N PRO A 29 -1.27 4.53 -41.32
CA PRO A 29 -0.49 5.62 -41.90
C PRO A 29 0.65 6.03 -40.95
N ASN A 30 1.74 6.54 -41.51
CA ASN A 30 2.93 7.02 -40.78
C ASN A 30 3.67 5.96 -39.97
N HIS A 31 3.61 4.68 -40.37
CA HIS A 31 4.43 3.66 -39.75
C HIS A 31 5.92 3.92 -40.03
N PRO A 32 6.83 3.51 -39.12
CA PRO A 32 8.25 3.73 -39.32
C PRO A 32 8.78 2.95 -40.53
N GLU A 33 9.34 3.67 -41.50
CA GLU A 33 9.94 3.08 -42.68
C GLU A 33 11.27 2.36 -42.36
N PRO A 34 11.61 1.31 -43.13
CA PRO A 34 12.93 0.71 -43.06
C PRO A 34 14.00 1.71 -43.50
N LYS A 35 15.21 1.60 -42.93
CA LYS A 35 16.38 2.33 -43.43
C LYS A 35 16.72 1.88 -44.86
N ALA A 36 17.55 2.66 -45.56
CA ALA A 36 18.06 2.32 -46.89
C ALA A 36 18.65 0.89 -46.96
N ASP A 37 19.26 0.41 -45.86
CA ASP A 37 19.80 -0.95 -45.74
C ASP A 37 18.74 -2.06 -45.47
N GLY A 38 17.44 -1.72 -45.50
CA GLY A 38 16.33 -2.63 -45.21
C GLY A 38 16.11 -2.99 -43.73
N ARG A 39 16.90 -2.40 -42.82
CA ARG A 39 16.79 -2.67 -41.37
C ARG A 39 15.68 -1.85 -40.71
N LEU A 40 14.97 -2.46 -39.77
CA LEU A 40 13.84 -1.87 -39.03
C LEU A 40 14.28 -1.41 -37.64
N GLU A 41 14.01 -0.16 -37.28
CA GLU A 41 14.36 0.37 -35.96
C GLU A 41 13.36 -0.11 -34.89
N VAL A 42 13.84 -0.89 -33.91
CA VAL A 42 12.98 -1.49 -32.88
C VAL A 42 12.37 -0.44 -31.97
N LYS A 43 13.14 0.59 -31.59
CA LYS A 43 12.65 1.68 -30.73
C LYS A 43 11.64 2.59 -31.42
N GLY A 44 11.81 2.86 -32.71
CA GLY A 44 10.84 3.61 -33.52
C GLY A 44 9.52 2.88 -33.60
N TRP A 45 9.57 1.58 -33.91
CA TRP A 45 8.39 0.71 -33.93
C TRP A 45 7.72 0.57 -32.57
N GLY A 46 8.50 0.42 -31.49
CA GLY A 46 7.96 0.37 -30.13
C GLY A 46 7.16 1.63 -29.77
N ARG A 47 7.72 2.81 -30.06
CA ARG A 47 7.02 4.09 -29.84
C ARG A 47 5.76 4.21 -30.69
N PHE A 48 5.85 3.88 -31.98
CA PHE A 48 4.70 3.92 -32.89
C PHE A 48 3.56 3.01 -32.41
N ILE A 49 3.88 1.78 -31.99
CA ILE A 49 2.90 0.83 -31.47
C ILE A 49 2.29 1.35 -30.17
N SER A 50 3.08 1.84 -29.21
CA SER A 50 2.55 2.40 -27.97
C SER A 50 1.63 3.60 -28.20
N SER A 51 1.96 4.48 -29.15
CA SER A 51 1.14 5.65 -29.51
C SER A 51 -0.14 5.28 -30.27
N ASN A 52 -0.15 4.15 -30.98
CA ASN A 52 -1.32 3.69 -31.74
C ASN A 52 -2.05 2.50 -31.09
N ALA A 53 -1.57 1.98 -29.96
CA ALA A 53 -2.21 0.87 -29.24
C ALA A 53 -3.63 1.21 -28.78
N THR A 54 -3.91 2.50 -28.54
CA THR A 54 -5.25 3.03 -28.25
C THR A 54 -6.08 3.32 -29.51
N ARG A 55 -5.43 3.37 -30.69
CA ARG A 55 -6.02 3.72 -32.00
C ARG A 55 -6.19 2.53 -32.95
N VAL A 56 -5.81 1.31 -32.56
CA VAL A 56 -6.22 0.09 -33.30
C VAL A 56 -7.70 -0.20 -32.99
N THR A 57 -8.54 0.77 -33.33
CA THR A 57 -9.97 0.63 -33.52
C THR A 57 -10.17 0.23 -34.98
N THR A 58 -10.12 -1.08 -35.24
CA THR A 58 -10.62 -1.63 -36.50
C THR A 58 -12.12 -1.35 -36.58
N GLY A 59 -12.49 -0.27 -37.27
CA GLY A 59 -13.66 -0.07 -38.14
C GLY A 59 -15.10 -0.42 -37.70
N THR A 60 -15.33 -1.34 -36.76
CA THR A 60 -16.66 -1.70 -36.22
C THR A 60 -16.58 -2.74 -35.09
N SER A 61 -15.39 -3.10 -34.59
CA SER A 61 -15.25 -4.04 -33.49
C SER A 61 -14.08 -3.65 -32.60
N VAL A 62 -14.40 -3.30 -31.35
CA VAL A 62 -13.50 -3.41 -30.20
C VAL A 62 -12.76 -4.73 -30.34
N ILE A 63 -11.43 -4.72 -30.29
CA ILE A 63 -10.60 -5.94 -30.28
C ILE A 63 -11.36 -6.98 -29.46
N PRO A 64 -11.82 -8.10 -30.06
CA PRO A 64 -12.31 -9.17 -29.25
C PRO A 64 -11.06 -9.66 -28.53
N LEU A 65 -10.88 -9.23 -27.27
CA LEU A 65 -10.36 -10.13 -26.26
C LEU A 65 -11.10 -11.44 -26.56
N GLY A 66 -10.40 -12.45 -27.08
CA GLY A 66 -11.03 -13.74 -27.33
C GLY A 66 -11.77 -14.16 -26.06
N LEU A 67 -12.75 -15.04 -26.12
CA LEU A 67 -13.53 -15.43 -24.94
C LEU A 67 -12.62 -15.67 -23.71
N LYS A 68 -11.45 -16.29 -23.94
CA LYS A 68 -10.35 -16.45 -22.98
C LYS A 68 -9.80 -15.17 -22.34
N ASP A 69 -9.57 -14.12 -23.12
CA ASP A 69 -9.01 -12.86 -22.62
C ASP A 69 -10.07 -12.05 -21.87
N LYS A 70 -11.34 -12.08 -22.29
CA LYS A 70 -12.45 -11.50 -21.50
C LYS A 70 -12.57 -12.22 -20.16
N THR A 71 -12.56 -13.54 -20.16
CA THR A 71 -12.55 -14.34 -18.93
C THR A 71 -11.34 -14.03 -18.08
N ARG A 72 -10.16 -13.81 -18.67
CA ARG A 72 -8.94 -13.44 -17.93
C ARG A 72 -9.06 -12.07 -17.27
N VAL A 73 -9.56 -11.06 -17.98
CA VAL A 73 -9.81 -9.73 -17.41
C VAL A 73 -10.83 -9.82 -16.28
N SER A 74 -11.95 -10.52 -16.47
CA SER A 74 -12.96 -10.71 -15.42
C SER A 74 -12.42 -11.48 -14.21
N LEU A 75 -11.55 -12.47 -14.41
CA LEU A 75 -10.87 -13.17 -13.32
C LEU A 75 -9.93 -12.24 -12.55
N MET A 76 -9.18 -11.39 -13.25
CA MET A 76 -8.30 -10.40 -12.60
C MET A 76 -9.11 -9.36 -11.83
N GLU A 77 -10.23 -8.89 -12.36
CA GLU A 77 -11.15 -7.98 -11.65
C GLU A 77 -11.72 -8.62 -10.38
N LEU A 78 -12.15 -9.89 -10.45
CA LEU A 78 -12.60 -10.65 -9.27
C LEU A 78 -11.49 -10.85 -8.24
N GLN A 79 -10.24 -11.08 -8.67
CA GLN A 79 -9.10 -11.16 -7.77
C GLN A 79 -8.82 -9.82 -7.09
N ILE A 80 -8.86 -8.71 -7.83
CA ILE A 80 -8.69 -7.36 -7.29
C ILE A 80 -9.76 -7.08 -6.23
N GLN A 81 -11.03 -7.41 -6.49
CA GLN A 81 -12.12 -7.23 -5.53
C GLN A 81 -11.94 -8.08 -4.27
N ARG A 82 -11.51 -9.34 -4.42
CA ARG A 82 -11.24 -10.22 -3.27
C ARG A 82 -10.10 -9.69 -2.41
N GLU A 83 -9.02 -9.25 -3.04
CA GLU A 83 -7.88 -8.65 -2.32
C GLU A 83 -8.28 -7.33 -1.64
N ALA A 84 -9.14 -6.52 -2.26
CA ALA A 84 -9.65 -5.31 -1.62
C ALA A 84 -10.47 -5.63 -0.35
N VAL A 85 -11.39 -6.59 -0.42
CA VAL A 85 -12.18 -7.04 0.75
C VAL A 85 -11.28 -7.62 1.84
N ARG A 86 -10.25 -8.39 1.45
CA ARG A 86 -9.27 -8.94 2.38
C ARG A 86 -8.49 -7.83 3.08
N LEU A 87 -7.98 -6.85 2.33
CA LEU A 87 -7.25 -5.71 2.88
C LEU A 87 -8.13 -4.88 3.81
N ASP A 88 -9.40 -4.67 3.49
CA ASP A 88 -10.33 -3.94 4.35
C ASP A 88 -10.66 -4.71 5.62
N LYS A 89 -10.76 -6.04 5.55
CA LYS A 89 -10.88 -6.89 6.74
C LYS A 89 -9.62 -6.82 7.61
N GLU A 90 -8.43 -6.95 7.02
CA GLU A 90 -7.15 -6.83 7.73
C GLU A 90 -6.99 -5.44 8.38
N ARG A 91 -7.45 -4.37 7.71
CA ARG A 91 -7.52 -3.02 8.28
C ARG A 91 -8.50 -2.94 9.44
N GLY A 92 -9.72 -3.48 9.29
CA GLY A 92 -10.73 -3.51 10.34
C GLY A 92 -10.27 -4.28 11.58
N ASP A 93 -9.66 -5.45 11.38
CA ASP A 93 -9.10 -6.27 12.45
C ASP A 93 -7.94 -5.54 13.15
N SER A 94 -7.07 -4.86 12.40
CA SER A 94 -6.00 -4.03 12.96
C SER A 94 -6.54 -2.86 13.81
N LEU A 95 -7.61 -2.20 13.35
CA LEU A 95 -8.26 -1.12 14.10
C LEU A 95 -8.92 -1.63 15.38
N ASN A 96 -9.59 -2.79 15.34
CA ASN A 96 -10.17 -3.42 16.51
C ASN A 96 -9.11 -3.85 17.54
N GLU A 97 -7.97 -4.36 17.07
CA GLU A 97 -6.83 -4.67 17.93
C GLU A 97 -6.32 -3.39 18.62
N MET A 98 -6.09 -2.30 17.86
CA MET A 98 -5.69 -1.00 18.41
C MET A 98 -6.68 -0.47 19.43
N HIS A 99 -7.99 -0.56 19.16
CA HIS A 99 -9.03 -0.10 20.05
C HIS A 99 -9.04 -0.88 21.37
N THR A 100 -8.89 -2.20 21.32
CA THR A 100 -8.82 -3.07 22.50
C THR A 100 -7.60 -2.75 23.37
N ILE A 101 -6.45 -2.54 22.73
CA ILE A 101 -5.21 -2.14 23.40
C ILE A 101 -5.37 -0.76 24.05
N LEU A 102 -5.91 0.22 23.32
CA LEU A 102 -6.10 1.56 23.85
C LEU A 102 -7.06 1.56 25.05
N LYS A 103 -8.18 0.84 24.93
CA LYS A 103 -9.16 0.70 26.01
C LYS A 103 -8.54 0.11 27.27
N SER A 104 -7.81 -1.00 27.17
CA SER A 104 -7.13 -1.61 28.32
C SER A 104 -6.07 -0.69 28.96
N ARG A 105 -5.38 0.13 28.16
CA ARG A 105 -4.40 1.11 28.65
C ARG A 105 -5.05 2.26 29.40
N ILE A 106 -6.16 2.78 28.86
CA ILE A 106 -6.95 3.82 29.52
C ILE A 106 -7.48 3.31 30.87
N GLU A 107 -7.98 2.07 30.91
CA GLU A 107 -8.48 1.46 32.15
C GLU A 107 -7.38 1.33 33.21
N THR A 108 -6.18 0.91 32.80
CA THR A 108 -5.02 0.82 33.70
C THR A 108 -4.64 2.19 34.26
N PHE A 109 -4.62 3.22 33.41
CA PHE A 109 -4.33 4.59 33.83
C PHE A 109 -5.39 5.12 34.80
N ARG A 110 -6.67 4.90 34.49
CA ARG A 110 -7.79 5.25 35.35
C ARG A 110 -7.67 4.60 36.73
N ASN A 111 -7.36 3.30 36.80
CA ASN A 111 -7.18 2.59 38.07
C ASN A 111 -6.03 3.16 38.90
N ARG A 112 -4.92 3.56 38.26
CA ARG A 112 -3.80 4.22 38.95
C ARG A 112 -4.20 5.59 39.50
N LEU A 113 -4.92 6.39 38.71
CA LEU A 113 -5.44 7.68 39.16
C LEU A 113 -6.40 7.53 40.33
N GLU A 114 -7.33 6.57 40.24
CA GLU A 114 -8.28 6.29 41.31
C GLU A 114 -7.57 5.86 42.60
N LYS A 115 -6.54 5.02 42.49
CA LYS A 115 -5.72 4.63 43.64
C LYS A 115 -5.00 5.83 44.27
N LEU A 116 -4.39 6.69 43.44
CA LEU A 116 -3.71 7.89 43.89
C LEU A 116 -4.68 8.81 44.66
N LEU A 117 -5.84 9.09 44.05
CA LEU A 117 -6.83 10.01 44.60
C LEU A 117 -7.50 9.48 45.88
N ARG A 118 -7.82 8.19 45.94
CA ARG A 118 -8.57 7.62 47.07
C ARG A 118 -7.72 7.21 48.25
N TYR A 119 -6.49 6.77 48.03
CA TYR A 119 -5.69 6.13 49.08
C TYR A 119 -4.36 6.82 49.35
N GLU A 120 -3.68 7.32 48.31
CA GLU A 120 -2.32 7.84 48.48
C GLU A 120 -2.28 9.33 48.81
N LEU A 121 -3.19 10.13 48.24
CA LEU A 121 -3.26 11.57 48.49
C LEU A 121 -3.85 11.94 49.85
N PRO A 122 -5.01 11.42 50.29
CA PRO A 122 -5.65 11.86 51.53
C PRO A 122 -4.72 11.94 52.76
N PRO A 123 -3.90 10.92 53.09
CA PRO A 123 -3.03 10.99 54.26
C PRO A 123 -1.89 12.02 54.12
N VAL A 124 -1.49 12.38 52.90
CA VAL A 124 -0.41 13.36 52.66
C VAL A 124 -0.93 14.80 52.74
N LEU A 125 -2.24 15.00 52.54
CA LEU A 125 -2.87 16.31 52.43
C LEU A 125 -3.45 16.82 53.75
N GLU A 126 -3.70 15.95 54.75
CA GLU A 126 -4.43 16.28 56.00
C GLU A 126 -3.84 17.43 56.85
N GLN A 127 -2.62 17.92 56.57
CA GLN A 127 -1.98 19.01 57.32
C GLN A 127 -1.23 20.01 56.42
N ARG A 128 -1.57 20.07 55.13
CA ARG A 128 -0.85 20.89 54.14
C ARG A 128 -1.63 22.15 53.79
N GLY A 129 -0.92 23.25 53.55
CA GLY A 129 -1.54 24.48 53.02
C GLY A 129 -1.96 24.30 51.55
N ALA A 130 -2.96 25.06 51.09
CA ALA A 130 -3.53 24.91 49.74
C ALA A 130 -2.49 24.92 48.60
N ARG A 131 -1.46 25.78 48.69
CA ARG A 131 -0.36 25.83 47.70
C ARG A 131 0.53 24.58 47.72
N GLU A 132 0.74 23.98 48.88
CA GLU A 132 1.50 22.73 49.01
C GLU A 132 0.68 21.55 48.48
N ILE A 133 -0.63 21.53 48.76
CA ILE A 133 -1.56 20.54 48.21
C ILE A 133 -1.53 20.55 46.69
N GLU A 134 -1.66 21.73 46.07
CA GLU A 134 -1.62 21.89 44.62
C GLU A 134 -0.30 21.34 44.04
N LYS A 135 0.84 21.73 44.63
CA LYS A 135 2.16 21.26 44.18
C LYS A 135 2.29 19.74 44.28
N ILE A 136 1.89 19.15 45.41
CA ILE A 136 1.96 17.70 45.63
C ILE A 136 1.08 16.95 44.62
N CYS A 137 -0.14 17.43 44.39
CA CYS A 137 -1.06 16.82 43.43
C CYS A 137 -0.50 16.89 42.00
N VAL A 138 0.01 18.06 41.57
CA VAL A 138 0.57 18.24 40.23
C VAL A 138 1.82 17.37 40.02
N ASP A 139 2.74 17.34 41.00
CA ASP A 139 3.96 16.52 40.90
C ASP A 139 3.62 15.03 40.82
N ARG A 140 2.64 14.56 41.61
CA ARG A 140 2.20 13.15 41.60
C ARG A 140 1.49 12.77 40.30
N LEU A 141 0.59 13.63 39.81
CA LEU A 141 -0.09 13.41 38.53
C LEU A 141 0.90 13.39 37.37
N ARG A 142 1.85 14.32 37.33
CA ARG A 142 2.90 14.36 36.31
C ARG A 142 3.75 13.10 36.35
N LYS A 143 4.13 12.62 37.53
CA LYS A 143 4.90 11.39 37.66
C LYS A 143 4.15 10.17 37.09
N ILE A 144 2.86 10.01 37.43
CA ILE A 144 2.05 8.91 36.88
C ILE A 144 1.91 9.03 35.36
N TRP A 145 1.73 10.25 34.85
CA TRP A 145 1.66 10.51 33.41
C TRP A 145 2.96 10.12 32.70
N ASP A 146 4.12 10.53 33.22
CA ASP A 146 5.43 10.24 32.64
C ASP A 146 5.75 8.74 32.68
N GLU A 147 5.36 8.04 33.75
CA GLU A 147 5.47 6.58 33.85
C GLU A 147 4.57 5.88 32.84
N TRP A 148 3.32 6.33 32.70
CA TRP A 148 2.40 5.79 31.71
C TRP A 148 2.89 6.01 30.27
N CYS A 149 3.41 7.19 29.96
CA CYS A 149 4.01 7.48 28.65
C CYS A 149 5.24 6.60 28.36
N ARG A 150 6.10 6.36 29.35
CA ARG A 150 7.25 5.47 29.21
C ARG A 150 6.83 4.02 28.98
N GLU A 151 5.95 3.48 29.82
CA GLU A 151 5.39 2.13 29.65
C GLU A 151 4.69 1.97 28.30
N ALA A 152 3.98 3.02 27.85
CA ALA A 152 3.31 3.03 26.56
C ALA A 152 4.30 2.95 25.40
N GLY A 153 5.43 3.65 25.49
CA GLY A 153 6.50 3.68 24.49
C GLY A 153 7.33 2.39 24.44
N ASP A 154 7.69 1.83 25.59
CA ASP A 154 8.50 0.60 25.67
C ASP A 154 7.76 -0.60 25.08
N ARG A 155 6.48 -0.78 25.41
CA ARG A 155 5.67 -1.88 24.85
C ARG A 155 5.38 -1.74 23.36
N VAL A 156 5.35 -0.51 22.83
CA VAL A 156 5.23 -0.30 21.37
C VAL A 156 6.52 -0.76 20.69
N ARG A 157 7.69 -0.44 21.27
CA ARG A 157 8.99 -0.93 20.77
C ARG A 157 9.07 -2.46 20.80
N ASP A 158 8.63 -3.11 21.88
CA ASP A 158 8.66 -4.56 22.01
C ASP A 158 7.78 -5.25 20.95
N ARG A 159 6.55 -4.76 20.72
CA ARG A 159 5.68 -5.33 19.67
C ARG A 159 6.22 -5.12 18.25
N VAL A 160 6.84 -3.97 17.99
CA VAL A 160 7.48 -3.72 16.68
C VAL A 160 8.64 -4.69 16.48
N ARG A 161 9.38 -5.02 17.55
CA ARG A 161 10.44 -6.02 17.53
C ARG A 161 9.88 -7.42 17.25
N ASP A 162 8.83 -7.83 17.95
CA ASP A 162 8.21 -9.14 17.78
C ASP A 162 7.63 -9.36 16.38
N ARG A 163 6.97 -8.34 15.79
CA ARG A 163 6.45 -8.43 14.42
C ARG A 163 7.56 -8.56 13.36
N ARG A 164 8.72 -7.92 13.59
CA ARG A 164 9.89 -8.05 12.70
C ARG A 164 10.53 -9.44 12.80
N SER A 165 10.52 -10.04 13.98
CA SER A 165 11.03 -11.41 14.20
C SER A 165 10.12 -12.48 13.59
N ALA A 166 8.80 -12.23 13.50
CA ALA A 166 7.84 -13.18 12.94
C ALA A 166 7.73 -13.16 11.40
N THR A 167 8.35 -12.17 10.75
CA THR A 167 8.34 -11.99 9.28
C THR A 167 9.69 -12.29 8.63
N ALA A 168 10.70 -12.64 9.41
CA ALA A 168 12.02 -13.09 8.99
C ALA A 168 12.12 -14.61 9.07
#